data_AF-A0A168N4X1-F1
#
_entry.id   AF-A0A168N4X1-F1
#
_cell.length_a   1.000
_cell.length_b   1.000
_cell.length_c   1.000
_cell.angle_alpha   90.00
_cell.angle_beta   90.00
_cell.angle_gamma   90.00
#
_symmetry.space_group_name_H-M   'P 1'
#
loop_
_entity.id
_entity.type
_entity.pdbx_description
1 polymer ?
#
loop_
_entity_poly.entity_id
_entity_poly.type
_entity_poly.pdbx_seq_one_letter_code
_entity_poly.pdbx_strand_id
1 'polypeptide(L)'
;MYSSPSNRLETAKDLNWYLASDVLKYVYQLRNYVFKTPGKLSPVYVPTLKPYDKHKLFQHRFPGGQYFICEGIGDWNYHLQRIQLLTSIVTNTNRILRGYEDINTIGEAETALLGGITQVIQAYESAESLIDQDTFEERYELTWSEQSPKLNHEGKTREKPLPFMSAR
;
A
#
# COMPACT_ATOMS: atom_id res chain seq x y z
N MET A 1 -6.87 -0.15 -19.15
CA MET A 1 -7.36 -1.26 -18.32
C MET A 1 -6.36 -2.39 -18.43
N TYR A 2 -6.08 -3.10 -17.34
CA TYR A 2 -5.20 -4.26 -17.36
C TYR A 2 -5.91 -5.46 -18.00
N SER A 3 -5.25 -6.09 -18.97
CA SER A 3 -5.55 -7.46 -19.37
C SER A 3 -4.45 -8.37 -18.80
N SER A 4 -4.84 -9.42 -18.08
CA SER A 4 -3.93 -10.46 -17.60
C SER A 4 -4.41 -11.83 -18.11
N PRO A 5 -3.52 -12.66 -18.64
CA PRO A 5 -3.81 -14.06 -18.92
C PRO A 5 -3.78 -14.95 -17.65
N SER A 6 -3.39 -14.39 -16.50
CA SER A 6 -3.00 -15.14 -15.29
C SER A 6 -3.92 -14.87 -14.10
N ASN A 7 -4.24 -15.92 -13.33
CA ASN A 7 -4.99 -15.80 -12.07
C ASN A 7 -4.20 -15.10 -10.95
N ARG A 8 -2.90 -14.84 -11.14
CA ARG A 8 -2.05 -14.18 -10.13
C ARG A 8 -2.53 -12.77 -9.77
N LEU A 9 -3.15 -12.06 -10.71
CA LEU A 9 -3.72 -10.74 -10.46
C LEU A 9 -4.90 -10.80 -9.47
N GLU A 10 -5.73 -11.84 -9.54
CA GLU A 10 -6.86 -11.99 -8.60
C GLU A 10 -6.35 -12.21 -7.18
N THR A 11 -5.33 -13.05 -6.99
CA THR A 11 -4.66 -13.19 -5.68
C THR A 11 -4.08 -11.86 -5.20
N ALA A 12 -3.46 -11.08 -6.08
CA ALA A 12 -2.89 -9.78 -5.73
C ALA A 12 -3.94 -8.78 -5.21
N LYS A 13 -5.18 -8.84 -5.72
CA LYS A 13 -6.30 -8.00 -5.27
C LYS A 13 -6.75 -8.33 -3.85
N ASP A 14 -6.59 -9.56 -3.41
CA ASP A 14 -6.97 -9.99 -2.07
C ASP A 14 -5.97 -9.55 -1.00
N LEU A 15 -4.72 -9.34 -1.40
CA LEU A 15 -3.65 -8.89 -0.50
C LEU A 15 -3.77 -7.41 -0.11
N ASN A 16 -3.27 -7.06 1.06
CA ASN A 16 -3.05 -5.67 1.45
C ASN A 16 -1.81 -5.10 0.76
N TRP A 17 -1.98 -3.88 0.27
CA TRP A 17 -0.94 -3.07 -0.32
C TRP A 17 -0.78 -1.81 0.51
N TYR A 18 0.44 -1.33 0.65
CA TYR A 18 0.76 -0.14 1.40
C TYR A 18 1.66 0.74 0.56
N LEU A 19 1.45 2.06 0.59
CA LEU A 19 2.44 2.97 0.04
C LEU A 19 3.69 2.91 0.93
N ALA A 20 4.87 2.73 0.33
CA ALA A 20 6.10 2.52 1.09
C ALA A 20 6.40 3.71 2.03
N SER A 21 6.08 4.94 1.59
CA SER A 21 6.21 6.14 2.44
C SER A 21 5.29 6.14 3.66
N ASP A 22 4.11 5.52 3.55
CA ASP A 22 3.17 5.43 4.68
C ASP A 22 3.65 4.41 5.72
N VAL A 23 4.27 3.31 5.27
CA VAL A 23 4.95 2.35 6.17
C VAL A 23 6.09 3.04 6.92
N LEU A 24 6.93 3.80 6.21
CA LEU A 24 8.04 4.53 6.82
C LEU A 24 7.53 5.56 7.85
N LYS A 25 6.52 6.35 7.48
CA LYS A 25 5.88 7.31 8.39
C LYS A 25 5.31 6.61 9.63
N TYR A 26 4.64 5.48 9.43
CA TYR A 26 4.07 4.69 10.52
C TYR A 26 5.14 4.23 11.52
N VAL A 27 6.26 3.66 11.06
CA VAL A 27 7.30 3.19 11.99
C VAL A 27 8.00 4.32 12.73
N TYR A 28 8.17 5.50 12.13
CA TYR A 28 8.67 6.67 12.85
C TYR A 28 7.67 7.21 13.86
N GLN A 29 6.37 7.21 13.54
CA GLN A 29 5.33 7.55 14.51
C GLN A 29 5.32 6.58 15.69
N LEU A 30 5.49 5.28 15.42
CA LEU A 30 5.54 4.25 16.45
C LEU A 30 6.79 4.39 17.34
N ARG A 31 7.95 4.68 16.74
CA ARG A 31 9.17 5.00 17.47
C ARG A 31 8.95 6.19 18.42
N ASN A 32 8.36 7.27 17.90
CA ASN A 32 8.05 8.45 18.71
C ASN A 32 7.04 8.14 19.83
N TYR A 33 6.05 7.30 19.55
CA TYR A 33 5.06 6.87 20.54
C TYR A 33 5.72 6.14 21.72
N VAL A 34 6.68 5.25 21.45
CA VAL A 34 7.45 4.56 22.51
C VAL A 34 8.29 5.55 23.32
N PHE A 35 9.02 6.47 22.68
CA PHE A 35 9.92 7.37 23.39
C PHE A 35 9.24 8.54 24.12
N LYS A 36 8.12 9.05 23.59
CA LYS A 36 7.53 10.31 24.05
C LYS A 36 6.37 10.11 25.03
N THR A 37 5.94 8.89 25.29
CA THR A 37 4.84 8.64 26.23
C THR A 37 5.39 8.51 27.66
N PRO A 38 5.15 9.50 28.54
CA PRO A 38 5.56 9.38 29.94
C PRO A 38 4.64 8.37 30.64
N GLY A 39 5.16 7.18 30.94
CA GLY A 39 4.44 6.15 31.69
C GLY A 39 3.82 5.06 30.80
N LYS A 40 2.64 4.57 31.18
CA LYS A 40 2.02 3.40 30.52
C LYS A 40 1.54 3.75 29.12
N LEU A 41 2.01 3.00 28.12
CA LEU A 41 1.55 3.08 26.74
C LEU A 41 0.06 2.72 26.64
N SER A 42 -0.73 3.65 26.10
CA SER A 42 -2.18 3.48 25.92
C SER A 42 -2.52 3.04 24.49
N PRO A 43 -3.32 1.96 24.30
CA PRO A 43 -3.78 1.52 22.99
C PRO A 43 -4.47 2.61 22.15
N VAL A 44 -5.08 3.61 22.81
CA VAL A 44 -5.84 4.69 22.16
C VAL A 44 -4.96 5.57 21.27
N TYR A 45 -3.70 5.74 21.64
CA TYR A 45 -2.76 6.62 20.93
C TYR A 45 -1.79 5.87 20.03
N VAL A 46 -1.98 4.56 19.87
CA VAL A 46 -1.13 3.73 19.00
C VAL A 46 -1.32 4.18 17.55
N PRO A 47 -0.23 4.54 16.84
CA PRO A 47 -0.30 4.81 15.41
C PRO A 47 -0.90 3.62 14.65
N THR A 48 -1.66 3.90 13.59
CA THR A 48 -2.26 2.86 12.76
C THR A 48 -1.77 2.98 11.33
N LEU A 49 -1.36 1.86 10.76
CA LEU A 49 -1.05 1.73 9.34
C LEU A 49 -2.33 1.30 8.61
N LYS A 50 -2.68 2.03 7.55
CA LYS A 50 -3.86 1.71 6.74
C LYS A 50 -3.42 1.16 5.39
N PRO A 51 -4.05 0.08 4.90
CA PRO A 51 -3.85 -0.35 3.53
C PRO A 51 -4.22 0.75 2.54
N TYR A 52 -3.51 0.77 1.42
CA TYR A 52 -3.84 1.58 0.26
C TYR A 52 -5.18 1.14 -0.33
N ASP A 53 -5.87 2.09 -0.95
CA ASP A 53 -7.15 1.84 -1.59
C ASP A 53 -6.99 0.91 -2.80
N LYS A 54 -7.47 -0.33 -2.65
CA LYS A 54 -7.41 -1.36 -3.69
C LYS A 54 -8.12 -0.92 -4.97
N HIS A 55 -9.21 -0.17 -4.88
CA HIS A 55 -9.92 0.30 -6.07
C HIS A 55 -9.01 1.21 -6.90
N LYS A 56 -8.25 2.09 -6.25
CA LYS A 56 -7.29 2.96 -6.94
C LYS A 56 -6.13 2.19 -7.57
N LEU A 57 -5.68 1.13 -6.91
CA LEU A 57 -4.52 0.35 -7.36
C LEU A 57 -4.83 -0.51 -8.59
N PHE A 58 -6.02 -1.09 -8.68
CA PHE A 58 -6.36 -2.08 -9.70
C PHE A 58 -7.34 -1.59 -10.78
N GLN A 59 -8.10 -0.50 -10.56
CA GLN A 59 -9.00 0.06 -11.58
C GLN A 59 -8.31 1.08 -12.49
N HIS A 60 -7.20 1.65 -12.03
CA HIS A 60 -6.33 2.53 -12.79
C HIS A 60 -5.00 1.85 -13.09
N ARG A 61 -4.19 2.46 -13.96
CA ARG A 61 -2.81 2.01 -14.12
C ARG A 61 -2.12 2.17 -12.78
N PHE A 62 -1.30 1.19 -12.41
CA PHE A 62 -0.56 1.21 -11.16
C PHE A 62 0.24 2.52 -11.07
N PRO A 63 0.22 3.25 -9.93
CA PRO A 63 0.74 4.60 -9.88
C PRO A 63 2.25 4.68 -10.16
N GLY A 64 2.63 5.35 -11.25
CA GLY A 64 4.03 5.61 -11.57
C GLY A 64 4.71 6.55 -10.57
N GLY A 65 6.01 6.36 -10.36
CA GLY A 65 6.84 7.18 -9.46
C GLY A 65 6.59 6.95 -7.97
N GLN A 66 5.84 5.90 -7.61
CA GLN A 66 5.59 5.48 -6.24
C GLN A 66 6.03 4.04 -6.04
N TYR A 67 6.43 3.72 -4.81
CA TYR A 67 6.78 2.38 -4.39
C TYR A 67 5.74 1.85 -3.42
N PHE A 68 5.38 0.59 -3.60
CA PHE A 68 4.42 -0.09 -2.76
C PHE A 68 5.04 -1.32 -2.10
N ILE A 69 4.48 -1.65 -0.95
CA ILE A 69 4.76 -2.87 -0.19
C ILE A 69 3.50 -3.72 -0.25
N CYS A 70 3.65 -5.00 -0.56
CA CYS A 70 2.57 -5.97 -0.53
C CYS A 70 2.84 -6.98 0.58
N GLU A 71 1.82 -7.33 1.37
CA GLU A 71 1.98 -8.33 2.44
C GLU A 71 2.34 -9.73 1.90
N GLY A 72 1.98 -10.06 0.66
CA GLY A 72 2.30 -11.35 0.05
C GLY A 72 3.68 -11.43 -0.64
N ILE A 73 4.53 -10.40 -0.52
CA ILE A 73 5.81 -10.33 -1.23
C ILE A 73 6.95 -10.05 -0.24
N GLY A 74 7.97 -10.93 -0.27
CA GLY A 74 9.12 -10.84 0.63
C GLY A 74 8.72 -11.04 2.09
N ASP A 75 9.52 -10.45 2.99
CA ASP A 75 9.34 -10.60 4.44
C ASP A 75 8.52 -9.46 5.08
N TRP A 76 7.95 -8.58 4.26
CA TRP A 76 7.19 -7.41 4.72
C TRP A 76 6.05 -7.75 5.68
N ASN A 77 5.28 -8.80 5.39
CA ASN A 77 4.22 -9.22 6.28
C ASN A 77 4.75 -9.70 7.64
N TYR A 78 5.86 -10.44 7.66
CA TYR A 78 6.48 -10.85 8.92
C TYR A 78 6.91 -9.63 9.74
N HIS A 79 7.59 -8.66 9.14
CA HIS A 79 8.01 -7.45 9.83
C HIS A 79 6.84 -6.66 10.40
N LEU A 80 5.79 -6.43 9.60
CA LEU A 80 4.60 -5.68 10.04
C LEU A 80 3.83 -6.41 11.14
N GLN A 81 3.62 -7.72 11.02
CA GLN A 81 2.93 -8.52 12.04
C GLN A 81 3.73 -8.59 13.34
N ARG A 82 5.06 -8.72 13.27
CA ARG A 82 5.94 -8.70 14.45
C ARG A 82 5.83 -7.38 15.18
N ILE A 83 5.90 -6.24 14.47
CA ILE A 83 5.72 -4.91 15.06
C ILE A 83 4.34 -4.78 15.71
N GLN A 84 3.27 -5.22 15.04
CA GLN A 84 1.91 -5.17 15.59
C GLN A 84 1.78 -6.01 16.86
N LEU A 85 2.37 -7.21 16.88
CA LEU A 85 2.37 -8.08 18.05
C LEU A 85 3.08 -7.40 19.23
N LEU A 86 4.30 -6.91 19.01
CA LEU A 86 5.11 -6.23 20.02
C LEU A 86 4.40 -4.98 20.54
N THR A 87 3.82 -4.18 19.65
CA THR A 87 2.98 -3.01 20.00
C THR A 87 1.81 -3.41 20.89
N SER A 88 1.17 -4.56 20.60
CA SER A 88 0.08 -5.05 21.43
C SER A 88 0.55 -5.50 22.82
N ILE A 89 1.74 -6.10 22.93
CA ILE A 89 2.34 -6.50 24.22
C ILE A 89 2.65 -5.28 25.08
N VAL A 90 3.33 -4.27 24.52
CA VAL A 90 3.74 -3.08 25.27
C VAL A 90 2.54 -2.22 25.73
N THR A 91 1.42 -2.28 24.99
CA THR A 91 0.18 -1.57 25.34
C THR A 91 -0.77 -2.37 26.23
N ASN A 92 -0.64 -3.70 26.24
CA ASN A 92 -1.46 -4.63 27.03
C ASN A 92 -0.56 -5.54 27.84
N THR A 93 -0.09 -5.03 28.97
CA THR A 93 0.96 -5.66 29.79
C THR A 93 0.62 -7.07 30.27
N ASN A 94 -0.67 -7.40 30.40
CA ASN A 94 -1.15 -8.75 30.73
C ASN A 94 -0.81 -9.79 29.65
N ARG A 95 -0.49 -9.38 28.41
CA ARG A 95 -0.08 -10.30 27.35
C ARG A 95 1.27 -10.97 27.61
N ILE A 96 2.15 -10.38 28.43
CA ILE A 96 3.44 -11.00 28.82
C ILE A 96 3.22 -12.39 29.41
N LEU A 97 2.13 -12.60 30.14
CA LEU A 97 1.79 -13.89 30.77
C LEU A 97 1.60 -15.04 29.77
N ARG A 98 1.52 -14.75 28.46
CA ARG A 98 1.43 -15.76 27.40
C ARG A 98 2.78 -16.42 27.07
N GLY A 99 3.90 -15.91 27.60
CA GLY A 99 5.23 -16.52 27.43
C GLY A 99 5.75 -16.43 26.00
N TYR A 100 5.78 -15.23 25.43
CA TYR A 100 6.41 -15.01 24.12
C TYR A 100 7.93 -15.26 24.23
N GLU A 101 8.50 -15.87 23.20
CA GLU A 101 9.94 -16.12 23.13
C GLU A 101 10.73 -14.83 23.34
N ASP A 102 11.70 -14.88 24.26
CA ASP A 102 12.59 -13.78 24.65
C ASP A 102 11.89 -12.49 25.15
N ILE A 103 10.63 -12.59 25.61
CA ILE A 103 9.89 -11.44 26.15
C ILE A 103 9.26 -11.82 27.50
N ASN A 104 10.01 -11.56 28.57
CA ASN A 104 9.61 -11.77 29.95
C ASN A 104 9.18 -10.45 30.63
N THR A 105 9.62 -9.32 30.11
CA THR A 105 9.35 -7.99 30.67
C THR A 105 8.84 -7.00 29.62
N ILE A 106 8.22 -5.90 30.07
CA ILE A 106 7.80 -4.82 29.18
C ILE A 106 9.01 -4.14 28.52
N GLY A 107 10.10 -3.95 29.25
CA GLY A 107 11.32 -3.34 28.70
C GLY A 107 11.93 -4.18 27.57
N GLU A 108 11.89 -5.51 27.68
CA GLU A 108 12.30 -6.41 26.58
C GLU A 108 11.36 -6.27 25.36
N ALA A 109 10.04 -6.20 25.59
CA ALA A 109 9.08 -5.99 24.51
C ALA A 109 9.28 -4.64 23.79
N GLU A 110 9.55 -3.56 24.54
CA GLU A 110 9.87 -2.24 23.98
C GLU A 110 11.17 -2.26 23.19
N THR A 111 12.20 -2.92 23.71
CA THR A 111 13.50 -3.06 23.03
C THR A 111 13.35 -3.88 21.74
N ALA A 112 12.63 -4.99 21.79
CA ALA A 112 12.32 -5.81 20.62
C ALA A 112 11.49 -5.03 19.58
N LEU A 113 10.54 -4.19 20.03
CA LEU A 113 9.76 -3.32 19.16
C LEU A 113 10.65 -2.32 18.43
N LEU A 114 11.57 -1.67 19.14
CA LEU A 114 12.56 -0.76 18.55
C LEU A 114 13.47 -1.48 17.55
N GLY A 115 13.88 -2.72 17.85
CA GLY A 115 14.63 -3.57 16.92
C GLY A 115 13.84 -3.87 15.65
N GLY A 116 12.56 -4.23 15.76
CA GLY A 116 11.66 -4.45 14.62
C GLY A 116 11.46 -3.18 13.77
N ILE A 117 11.34 -2.01 14.41
CA ILE A 117 11.29 -0.71 13.71
C ILE A 117 12.57 -0.50 12.90
N THR A 118 13.75 -0.75 13.48
CA THR A 118 15.03 -0.62 12.77
C THR A 118 15.10 -1.57 11.57
N GLN A 119 14.65 -2.81 11.70
CA GLN A 119 14.60 -3.77 10.59
C GLN A 119 13.73 -3.26 9.43
N VAL A 120 12.55 -2.72 9.72
CA VAL A 120 11.69 -2.12 8.67
C VAL A 120 12.35 -0.94 7.98
N ILE A 121 13.04 -0.08 8.72
CA ILE A 121 13.78 1.05 8.13
C ILE A 121 14.89 0.53 7.21
N GLN A 122 15.63 -0.50 7.62
CA GLN A 122 16.69 -1.11 6.81
C GLN A 122 16.14 -1.80 5.54
N ALA A 123 15.03 -2.53 5.65
CA ALA A 123 14.34 -3.11 4.50
C ALA A 123 13.88 -2.02 3.51
N TYR A 124 13.38 -0.90 4.03
CA TYR A 124 13.01 0.25 3.20
C TYR A 124 14.24 0.89 2.52
N GLU A 125 15.32 1.13 3.25
CA GLU A 125 16.55 1.76 2.73
C GLU A 125 17.27 0.91 1.67
N SER A 126 17.20 -0.41 1.81
CA SER A 126 17.74 -1.36 0.84
C SER A 126 16.81 -1.61 -0.35
N ALA A 127 15.64 -0.96 -0.38
CA ALA A 127 14.58 -1.18 -1.36
C ALA A 127 14.14 -2.65 -1.46
N GLU A 128 14.20 -3.38 -0.35
CA GLU A 128 13.89 -4.81 -0.31
C GLU A 128 12.43 -5.04 -0.70
N SER A 129 12.20 -5.81 -1.76
CA SER A 129 10.87 -6.22 -2.23
C SER A 129 9.87 -5.05 -2.42
N LEU A 130 10.37 -3.84 -2.72
CA LEU A 130 9.52 -2.71 -3.09
C LEU A 130 9.01 -2.90 -4.53
N ILE A 131 7.73 -2.58 -4.74
CA ILE A 131 7.06 -2.77 -6.01
C ILE A 131 6.72 -1.40 -6.61
N ASP A 132 7.35 -1.08 -7.73
CA ASP A 132 6.94 0.01 -8.61
C ASP A 132 5.99 -0.50 -9.71
N GLN A 133 5.59 0.41 -10.61
CA GLN A 133 4.68 0.10 -11.70
C GLN A 133 5.24 -0.99 -12.63
N ASP A 134 6.52 -0.90 -13.00
CA ASP A 134 7.12 -1.82 -13.97
C ASP A 134 7.26 -3.23 -13.35
N THR A 135 7.73 -3.30 -12.10
CA THR A 135 7.82 -4.56 -11.34
C THR A 135 6.44 -5.18 -11.13
N PHE A 136 5.41 -4.38 -10.88
CA PHE A 136 4.03 -4.85 -10.76
C PHE A 136 3.52 -5.43 -12.08
N GLU A 137 3.68 -4.70 -13.18
CA GLU A 137 3.23 -5.11 -14.52
C GLU A 137 3.96 -6.38 -14.97
N GLU A 138 5.27 -6.48 -14.73
CA GLU A 138 6.08 -7.66 -15.01
C GLU A 138 5.65 -8.87 -14.18
N ARG A 139 5.55 -8.72 -12.85
CA ARG A 139 5.26 -9.83 -11.92
C ARG A 139 3.92 -10.52 -12.21
N TYR A 140 2.94 -9.75 -12.66
CA TYR A 140 1.58 -10.22 -12.92
C TYR A 140 1.28 -10.38 -14.42
N GLU A 141 2.30 -10.26 -15.27
CA GLU A 141 2.21 -10.42 -16.74
C GLU A 141 1.11 -9.53 -17.33
N LEU A 142 1.05 -8.28 -16.88
CA LEU A 142 0.00 -7.34 -17.22
C LEU A 142 0.38 -6.50 -18.42
N THR A 143 -0.60 -6.26 -19.29
CA THR A 143 -0.50 -5.22 -20.33
C THR A 143 -1.54 -4.15 -20.06
N TRP A 144 -1.10 -2.90 -19.98
CA TRP A 144 -2.00 -1.75 -19.88
C TRP A 144 -2.40 -1.26 -21.28
N SER A 145 -3.67 -1.39 -21.64
CA SER A 145 -4.21 -0.75 -22.85
C SER A 145 -4.96 0.53 -22.47
N GLU A 146 -4.53 1.68 -22.99
CA GLU A 146 -5.35 2.88 -23.01
C GLU A 146 -6.49 2.64 -24.00
N GLN A 147 -7.72 2.47 -23.51
CA GLN A 147 -8.86 2.58 -24.41
C GLN A 147 -8.91 4.04 -24.86
N SER A 148 -8.47 4.30 -26.10
CA SER A 148 -8.80 5.55 -26.76
C SER A 148 -10.34 5.65 -26.73
N PRO A 149 -10.93 6.76 -26.25
CA PRO A 149 -12.33 6.99 -26.51
C PRO A 149 -12.49 6.91 -28.02
N LYS A 150 -13.30 5.97 -28.51
CA LYS A 150 -13.73 6.01 -29.91
C LYS A 150 -14.47 7.33 -30.07
N LEU A 151 -13.78 8.36 -30.56
CA LEU A 151 -14.41 9.54 -31.11
C LEU A 151 -15.30 9.02 -32.24
N ASN A 152 -16.60 8.91 -31.96
CA ASN A 152 -17.62 8.68 -32.98
C ASN A 152 -17.56 9.87 -33.95
N HIS A 153 -16.70 9.78 -34.96
CA HIS A 153 -16.71 10.60 -36.15
C HIS A 153 -17.62 9.91 -37.18
N GLU A 154 -18.93 9.95 -36.92
CA GLU A 154 -19.99 9.67 -37.89
C GLU A 154 -21.04 10.77 -37.71
N GLY A 155 -21.33 11.67 -38.64
CA GLY A 155 -20.78 11.91 -39.96
C GLY A 155 -21.03 13.37 -40.36
N LYS A 156 -20.08 13.93 -41.11
CA LYS A 156 -20.30 15.11 -41.94
C LYS A 156 -21.28 14.72 -43.06
N THR A 157 -22.55 15.10 -42.93
CA THR A 157 -23.45 15.12 -44.09
C THR A 157 -23.18 16.42 -44.87
N ARG A 158 -22.62 16.26 -46.06
CA ARG A 158 -22.40 17.29 -47.08
C ARG A 158 -23.74 17.89 -47.57
N GLU A 159 -23.75 19.21 -47.68
CA GLU A 159 -24.37 20.08 -48.70
C GLU A 159 -25.70 19.69 -49.39
N LYS A 160 -26.67 20.62 -49.32
CA LYS A 160 -27.40 21.10 -50.52
C LYS A 160 -27.63 22.62 -50.41
N PRO A 161 -27.28 23.43 -51.41
CA PRO A 161 -27.63 24.85 -51.45
C PRO A 161 -28.84 25.16 -52.36
N LEU A 162 -29.45 26.34 -52.10
CA LEU A 162 -30.32 27.20 -52.93
C LEU A 162 -31.84 26.90 -53.01
N PRO A 163 -32.73 27.91 -53.26
CA PRO A 163 -32.46 29.18 -53.96
C PRO A 163 -32.94 30.50 -53.34
N PHE A 164 -32.30 31.57 -53.81
CA PHE A 164 -32.72 32.96 -53.79
C PHE A 164 -34.15 33.13 -54.33
N MET A 165 -35.02 33.84 -53.60
CA MET A 165 -36.20 34.48 -54.18
C MET A 165 -35.97 35.99 -54.25
N SER A 166 -36.01 36.51 -55.48
CA SER A 166 -36.02 37.92 -55.81
C SER A 166 -37.40 38.51 -55.48
N ALA A 167 -37.44 39.53 -54.63
CA ALA A 167 -38.64 40.34 -54.42
C ALA A 167 -38.63 41.50 -55.43
N ARG A 168 -39.79 41.69 -56.07
CA ARG A 168 -40.11 42.83 -56.94
C ARG A 168 -40.20 44.13 -56.15
#